data_AF-A0A2S9G061-F1
#
_entry.id   AF-A0A2S9G061-F1
#
_cell.length_a   1.000
_cell.length_b   1.000
_cell.length_c   1.000
_cell.angle_alpha   90.00
_cell.angle_beta   90.00
_cell.angle_gamma   90.00
#
_symmetry.space_group_name_H-M   'P 1'
#
loop_
_entity.id
_entity.type
_entity.pdbx_description
1 polymer ?
#
loop_
_entity_poly.entity_id
_entity_poly.type
_entity_poly.pdbx_seq_one_letter_code
_entity_poly.pdbx_strand_id
1 'polypeptide(L)'
;ALFGSIERFFGILTEHYAGAFPAWLAPVQVVAIPVADAHADYLRGIATELRALGIRADVDVSDDRMAKKIVNHTNQKVPFMLLAG
;
A
#
# COMPACT_ATOMS: atom_id res chain seq x y z
N ALA A 1 -25.04 -3.10 -21.39
CA ALA A 1 -24.22 -2.84 -20.20
C ALA A 1 -22.82 -2.45 -20.67
N LEU A 2 -22.36 -1.23 -20.37
CA LEU A 2 -21.21 -0.59 -21.03
C LEU A 2 -19.82 -1.19 -20.67
N PHE A 3 -19.74 -2.14 -19.72
CA PHE A 3 -18.46 -2.67 -19.19
C PHE A 3 -18.38 -4.21 -19.08
N GLY A 4 -19.38 -4.96 -19.55
CA GLY A 4 -19.48 -6.38 -19.18
C GLY A 4 -19.71 -6.56 -17.67
N SER A 5 -19.32 -7.71 -17.10
CA SER A 5 -19.37 -7.94 -15.65
C SER A 5 -18.21 -7.24 -14.94
N ILE A 6 -18.39 -6.88 -13.66
CA ILE A 6 -17.37 -6.20 -12.84
C ILE A 6 -16.08 -7.04 -12.77
N GLU A 7 -16.21 -8.37 -12.71
CA GLU A 7 -15.10 -9.32 -12.69
C GLU A 7 -14.26 -9.23 -13.96
N ARG A 8 -14.91 -9.12 -15.12
CA ARG A 8 -14.20 -8.95 -16.41
C ARG A 8 -13.48 -7.60 -16.46
N PHE A 9 -14.11 -6.54 -15.94
CA PHE A 9 -13.51 -5.22 -15.89
C PHE A 9 -12.24 -5.19 -15.02
N PHE A 10 -12.26 -5.80 -13.83
CA PHE A 10 -11.06 -5.93 -12.99
C PHE A 10 -9.99 -6.82 -13.63
N GLY A 11 -10.37 -7.86 -14.37
CA GLY A 11 -9.43 -8.65 -15.17
C GLY A 11 -8.68 -7.78 -16.19
N ILE A 12 -9.42 -6.98 -16.96
CA ILE A 12 -8.84 -6.05 -17.94
C ILE A 12 -7.93 -5.02 -17.27
N LEU A 13 -8.34 -4.42 -16.14
CA LEU A 13 -7.49 -3.45 -15.44
C LEU A 13 -6.21 -4.10 -14.89
N THR A 14 -6.31 -5.33 -14.37
CA THR A 14 -5.14 -6.07 -13.85
C THR A 14 -4.12 -6.31 -14.96
N GLU A 15 -4.58 -6.73 -16.14
CA GLU A 15 -3.73 -6.93 -17.33
C GLU A 15 -3.16 -5.59 -17.84
N HIS A 16 -4.00 -4.56 -17.95
CA HIS A 16 -3.61 -3.26 -18.47
C HIS A 16 -2.51 -2.59 -17.63
N TYR A 17 -2.62 -2.67 -16.31
CA TYR A 17 -1.64 -2.10 -15.37
C TYR A 17 -0.54 -3.08 -14.96
N ALA A 18 -0.57 -4.33 -15.44
CA ALA A 18 0.33 -5.40 -15.00
C ALA A 18 0.42 -5.51 -13.46
N GLY A 19 -0.71 -5.33 -12.78
CA GLY A 19 -0.82 -5.28 -11.31
C GLY A 19 -0.34 -3.99 -10.63
N ALA A 20 0.33 -3.08 -11.34
CA ALA A 20 0.77 -1.78 -10.81
C ALA A 20 -0.35 -0.72 -10.95
N PHE A 21 -1.42 -0.89 -10.18
CA PHE A 21 -2.58 -0.01 -10.25
C PHE A 21 -2.24 1.46 -9.95
N PRO A 22 -2.91 2.43 -10.61
CA PRO A 22 -2.87 3.82 -10.20
C PRO A 22 -3.23 3.98 -8.73
N ALA A 23 -2.67 5.00 -8.07
CA ALA A 23 -2.83 5.20 -6.63
C ALA A 23 -4.29 5.19 -6.16
N TRP A 24 -5.23 5.75 -6.94
CA TRP A 24 -6.64 5.78 -6.55
C TRP A 24 -7.31 4.39 -6.53
N LEU A 25 -6.80 3.44 -7.32
CA LEU A 25 -7.34 2.08 -7.48
C LEU A 25 -6.56 1.02 -6.68
N ALA A 26 -5.31 1.31 -6.29
CA ALA A 26 -4.46 0.37 -5.57
C ALA A 26 -5.11 -0.10 -4.24
N PRO A 27 -5.13 -1.41 -3.93
CA PRO A 27 -5.78 -1.93 -2.72
C PRO A 27 -5.11 -1.38 -1.45
N VAL A 28 -3.78 -1.29 -1.44
CA VAL A 28 -2.99 -0.53 -0.47
C VAL A 28 -2.36 0.64 -1.21
N GLN A 29 -2.60 1.86 -0.75
CA GLN A 29 -2.08 3.07 -1.38
C GLN A 29 -0.75 3.47 -0.75
N VAL A 30 -0.66 3.35 0.57
CA VAL A 30 0.51 3.72 1.36
C VAL A 30 0.86 2.59 2.32
N VAL A 31 2.15 2.26 2.45
CA VAL A 31 2.63 1.45 3.55
C VAL A 31 3.70 2.19 4.33
N ALA A 32 3.54 2.26 5.64
CA ALA A 32 4.50 2.85 6.56
C ALA A 32 5.42 1.75 7.11
N ILE A 33 6.73 1.96 7.07
CA ILE A 33 7.75 1.02 7.51
C ILE A 33 8.65 1.73 8.54
N PRO A 34 8.63 1.32 9.82
CA PRO A 34 9.54 1.88 10.82
C PRO A 34 10.97 1.39 10.57
N VAL A 35 11.95 2.30 10.68
CA VAL A 35 13.39 1.97 10.64
C VAL A 35 13.79 1.20 11.92
N ALA A 36 13.14 1.51 13.04
CA ALA A 36 13.24 0.80 14.32
C ALA A 36 11.89 0.77 15.03
N ASP A 37 11.66 -0.23 15.89
CA ASP A 37 10.37 -0.45 16.58
C ASP A 37 9.87 0.77 17.37
N ALA A 38 10.80 1.61 17.84
CA ALA A 38 10.49 2.86 18.52
C ALA A 38 9.65 3.84 17.69
N HIS A 39 9.67 3.74 16.36
CA HIS A 39 8.90 4.60 15.46
C HIS A 39 7.53 4.01 15.08
N ALA A 40 7.20 2.80 15.54
CA ALA A 40 5.97 2.12 15.16
C ALA A 40 4.71 2.90 15.57
N ASP A 41 4.66 3.41 16.80
CA ASP A 41 3.50 4.18 17.28
C ASP A 41 3.33 5.50 16.53
N TYR A 42 4.42 6.19 16.22
CA TYR A 42 4.41 7.39 15.39
C TYR A 42 3.80 7.11 14.01
N LEU A 43 4.26 6.04 13.35
CA LEU A 43 3.73 5.65 12.04
C LEU A 43 2.27 5.17 12.10
N ARG A 44 1.84 4.53 13.20
CA ARG A 44 0.41 4.20 13.41
C ARG A 44 -0.45 5.47 13.53
N GLY A 45 0.07 6.52 14.15
CA GLY A 45 -0.56 7.84 14.18
C GLY A 45 -0.77 8.40 12.77
N ILE A 46 0.30 8.46 11.97
CA ILE A 46 0.24 8.91 10.57
C ILE A 46 -0.74 8.07 9.74
N ALA A 47 -0.69 6.74 9.85
CA ALA A 47 -1.61 5.87 9.13
C ALA A 47 -3.07 6.11 9.53
N THR A 48 -3.33 6.46 10.79
CA THR A 48 -4.67 6.83 11.27
C THR A 48 -5.16 8.13 10.63
N GLU A 49 -4.31 9.16 10.58
CA GLU A 49 -4.63 10.43 9.90
C GLU A 49 -4.90 10.23 8.41
N LEU A 50 -4.06 9.45 7.73
CA LEU A 50 -4.25 9.12 6.31
C LEU A 50 -5.58 8.40 6.07
N ARG A 51 -5.91 7.42 6.91
CA ARG A 51 -7.20 6.71 6.82
C ARG A 51 -8.39 7.63 7.05
N ALA A 52 -8.28 8.60 7.97
CA ALA A 52 -9.31 9.61 8.20
C ALA A 52 -9.54 10.51 6.97
N LEU A 53 -8.51 10.68 6.12
CA LEU A 53 -8.58 11.37 4.84
C LEU A 53 -9.03 10.47 3.66
N GLY A 54 -9.42 9.22 3.94
CA GLY A 54 -9.85 8.26 2.92
C GLY A 54 -8.70 7.57 2.17
N ILE A 55 -7.45 7.69 2.65
CA ILE A 55 -6.28 7.04 2.08
C ILE A 55 -6.10 5.66 2.73
N ARG A 56 -6.04 4.61 1.91
CA ARG A 56 -5.79 3.21 2.35
C ARG A 56 -4.32 3.06 2.70
N ALA A 57 -3.97 3.37 3.95
CA ALA A 57 -2.64 3.26 4.50
C ALA A 57 -2.51 2.05 5.45
N ASP A 58 -1.39 1.35 5.41
CA ASP A 58 -1.02 0.28 6.36
C ASP A 58 0.32 0.55 7.03
N VAL A 59 0.61 -0.17 8.13
CA VAL A 59 1.90 -0.09 8.84
C VAL A 59 2.49 -1.50 8.95
N ASP A 60 3.69 -1.69 8.40
CA ASP A 60 4.41 -2.97 8.48
C ASP A 60 5.34 -3.01 9.70
N VAL A 61 4.78 -3.52 10.79
CA VAL A 61 5.48 -3.76 12.06
C VAL A 61 5.94 -5.21 12.22
N SER A 62 6.10 -5.95 11.12
CA SER A 62 6.65 -7.32 11.18
C SER A 62 8.11 -7.32 11.63
N ASP A 63 8.62 -8.47 12.09
CA ASP A 63 10.01 -8.62 12.54
C ASP A 63 11.03 -8.65 11.37
N ASP A 64 10.57 -8.48 10.12
CA ASP A 64 11.44 -8.41 8.97
C ASP A 64 12.34 -7.16 8.99
N ARG A 65 13.57 -7.31 8.51
CA ARG A 65 14.46 -6.17 8.28
C ARG A 65 13.81 -5.17 7.33
N MET A 66 14.00 -3.87 7.57
CA MET A 66 13.44 -2.79 6.73
C MET A 66 13.64 -3.01 5.23
N ALA A 67 14.85 -3.43 4.80
CA ALA A 67 15.15 -3.71 3.40
C ALA A 67 14.24 -4.81 2.81
N LYS A 68 13.94 -5.86 3.58
CA LYS A 68 13.03 -6.93 3.18
C LYS A 68 11.59 -6.44 3.08
N LYS A 69 11.14 -5.62 4.04
CA LYS A 69 9.82 -4.97 3.98
C LYS A 69 9.68 -4.12 2.71
N ILE A 70 10.66 -3.28 2.40
CA ILE A 70 10.66 -2.46 1.17
C ILE A 70 10.56 -3.32 -0.09
N VAL A 71 11.32 -4.42 -0.17
CA VAL A 71 11.26 -5.34 -1.32
C VAL A 71 9.89 -6.01 -1.41
N ASN A 72 9.33 -6.48 -0.30
CA ASN A 72 8.00 -7.10 -0.27
C ASN A 72 6.93 -6.15 -0.80
N HIS A 73 6.90 -4.91 -0.31
CA HIS A 73 5.91 -3.91 -0.73
C HIS A 73 6.14 -3.38 -2.15
N THR A 74 7.39 -3.39 -2.63
CA THR A 74 7.73 -3.06 -4.02
C THR A 74 7.19 -4.15 -4.95
N ASN A 75 7.32 -5.42 -4.56
CA ASN A 75 6.78 -6.55 -5.31
C ASN A 75 5.25 -6.55 -5.32
N GLN A 76 4.62 -6.12 -4.23
CA GLN A 76 3.18 -5.90 -4.13
C GLN A 76 2.69 -4.65 -4.87
N LYS A 77 3.60 -3.86 -5.46
CA LYS A 77 3.29 -2.64 -6.22
C LYS A 77 2.53 -1.59 -5.39
N VAL A 78 2.83 -1.48 -4.10
CA VAL A 78 2.29 -0.41 -3.26
C VAL A 78 2.79 0.94 -3.80
N PRO A 79 1.92 1.90 -4.13
CA PRO A 79 2.30 3.15 -4.78
C PRO A 79 3.27 4.01 -3.96
N PHE A 80 3.10 4.05 -2.63
CA PHE A 80 3.90 4.90 -1.74
C PHE A 80 4.39 4.13 -0.51
N MET A 81 5.64 4.36 -0.14
CA MET A 81 6.21 3.88 1.11
C MET A 81 6.65 5.06 1.98
N LEU A 82 6.22 5.07 3.24
CA LEU A 82 6.63 6.06 4.24
C LEU A 82 7.63 5.42 5.19
N LEU A 83 8.82 6.01 5.29
CA LEU A 83 9.87 5.55 6.20
C LEU A 83 10.03 6.58 7.33
N ALA A 84 10.12 6.12 8.57
CA ALA A 84 10.44 6.96 9.73
C ALA A 84 11.58 6.33 10.53
N GLY A 85 12.59 7.13 10.83
CA GLY A 85 13.73 6.80 11.67
C GLY A 85 14.09 7.94 12.60
#